data_AF-B1XTW0-F1
#
_entry.id   AF-B1XTW0-F1
#
_cell.length_a   1.000
_cell.length_b   1.000
_cell.length_c   1.000
_cell.angle_alpha   90.00
_cell.angle_beta   90.00
_cell.angle_gamma   90.00
#
_symmetry.space_group_name_H-M   'P 1'
#
loop_
_entity.id
_entity.type
_entity.pdbx_description
1 polymer ?
#
loop_
_entity_poly.entity_id
_entity_poly.type
_entity_poly.pdbx_seq_one_letter_code
_entity_poly.pdbx_strand_id
1 'polypeptide(L)'
;MNFELNSIVAKANGLILDMFQTFVAPLEEALGMKSTHAMNRLHHNADTEAYKNRIEAINYSLAHDDGQSNQNLAEVDVILIGISRVGKTPTSLYLAMQYGLKAANYPLIPEDFERGQLPKDLVPYHQKILAS
;
A
#
# COMPACT_ATOMS: atom_id res chain seq x y z
N MET A 1 -18.35 -8.93 13.52
CA MET A 1 -19.70 -8.74 12.94
C MET A 1 -20.72 -8.75 14.08
N ASN A 2 -21.73 -7.88 14.07
CA ASN A 2 -22.75 -7.85 15.11
C ASN A 2 -23.76 -8.98 14.87
N PHE A 3 -23.92 -9.89 15.84
CA PHE A 3 -24.76 -11.08 15.72
C PHE A 3 -26.23 -10.71 15.48
N GLU A 4 -26.70 -9.57 16.00
CA GLU A 4 -28.05 -9.05 15.72
C GLU A 4 -28.21 -8.67 14.24
N LEU A 5 -27.22 -8.00 13.66
CA LEU A 5 -27.26 -7.63 12.25
C LEU A 5 -27.29 -8.88 11.36
N ASN A 6 -26.46 -9.87 11.68
CA ASN A 6 -26.42 -11.13 10.94
C ASN A 6 -27.76 -11.88 11.06
N SER A 7 -28.42 -11.83 12.22
CA SER A 7 -29.76 -12.39 12.45
C SER A 7 -30.84 -11.72 11.60
N ILE A 8 -30.71 -10.41 11.34
CA ILE A 8 -31.64 -9.64 10.50
C ILE A 8 -31.39 -9.97 9.02
N VAL A 9 -30.12 -9.98 8.61
CA VAL A 9 -29.74 -10.32 7.23
C VAL A 9 -30.12 -11.77 6.91
N ALA A 10 -29.94 -12.71 7.85
CA ALA A 10 -30.34 -14.12 7.71
C ALA A 10 -31.84 -14.35 7.49
N LYS A 11 -32.69 -13.36 7.81
CA LYS A 11 -34.13 -13.41 7.53
C LYS A 11 -34.49 -12.92 6.12
N ALA A 12 -33.55 -12.39 5.35
CA ALA A 12 -33.79 -11.97 3.99
C ALA A 12 -34.07 -13.19 3.09
N ASN A 13 -35.02 -13.05 2.17
CA ASN A 13 -35.35 -14.10 1.21
C ASN A 13 -34.34 -14.10 0.05
N GLY A 14 -33.10 -14.49 0.33
CA GLY A 14 -31.99 -14.51 -0.63
C GLY A 14 -30.84 -15.40 -0.17
N LEU A 15 -29.96 -15.79 -1.09
CA LEU A 15 -28.75 -16.54 -0.78
C LEU A 15 -27.76 -15.65 -0.04
N ILE A 16 -27.36 -16.06 1.16
CA ILE A 16 -26.38 -15.34 1.99
C ILE A 16 -25.15 -16.22 2.12
N LEU A 17 -24.01 -15.69 1.65
CA LEU A 17 -22.71 -16.35 1.75
C LEU A 17 -21.84 -15.58 2.74
N ASP A 18 -21.74 -16.08 3.98
CA ASP A 18 -20.81 -15.52 4.96
C ASP A 18 -19.43 -16.17 4.79
N MET A 19 -18.52 -15.44 4.15
CA MET A 19 -17.17 -15.91 3.84
C MET A 19 -16.23 -15.90 5.04
N PHE A 20 -16.62 -15.30 6.17
CA PHE A 20 -15.75 -15.13 7.32
C PHE A 20 -16.19 -15.97 8.52
N GLN A 21 -17.50 -16.15 8.73
CA GLN A 21 -18.03 -16.87 9.90
C GLN A 21 -17.46 -18.28 10.04
N THR A 22 -17.30 -19.00 8.93
CA THR A 22 -16.72 -20.35 8.89
C THR A 22 -15.28 -20.40 9.42
N PHE A 23 -14.52 -19.30 9.31
CA PHE A 23 -13.13 -19.22 9.75
C PHE A 23 -12.97 -18.57 11.14
N VAL A 24 -13.98 -17.86 11.64
CA VAL A 24 -13.89 -17.19 12.96
C VAL A 24 -13.79 -18.20 14.10
N ALA A 25 -14.65 -19.22 14.15
CA ALA A 25 -14.64 -20.19 15.25
C ALA A 25 -13.32 -20.98 15.36
N PRO A 26 -12.73 -21.50 14.26
CA PRO A 26 -11.40 -22.12 14.31
C PRO A 26 -10.30 -21.17 14.79
N LEU A 27 -10.35 -19.88 14.42
CA LEU A 27 -9.38 -18.88 14.86
C LEU A 27 -9.54 -18.54 16.36
N GLU A 28 -10.76 -18.44 16.88
CA GLU A 28 -11.01 -18.22 18.32
C GLU A 28 -10.44 -19.37 19.16
N GLU A 29 -10.63 -20.61 18.71
CA GLU A 29 -10.09 -21.79 19.36
C GLU A 29 -8.56 -21.83 19.30
N ALA A 30 -7.98 -21.62 18.12
CA ALA A 30 -6.53 -21.64 17.93
C ALA A 30 -5.82 -20.51 18.71
N LEU A 31 -6.44 -19.34 18.82
CA LEU A 31 -5.86 -18.17 19.48
C LEU A 31 -6.26 -18.06 20.97
N GLY A 32 -7.19 -18.91 21.45
CA GLY A 32 -7.73 -18.84 22.81
C GLY A 32 -8.43 -17.51 23.15
N MET A 33 -8.83 -16.75 22.13
CA MET A 33 -9.41 -15.41 22.27
C MET A 33 -10.79 -15.36 21.64
N LYS A 34 -11.78 -14.86 22.38
CA LYS A 34 -13.11 -14.57 21.82
C LYS A 34 -13.05 -13.38 20.88
N SER A 35 -13.74 -13.44 19.74
CA SER A 35 -13.86 -12.31 18.85
C SER A 35 -14.54 -11.16 19.59
N THR A 36 -13.88 -10.01 19.66
CA THR A 36 -14.50 -8.83 20.24
C THR A 36 -15.38 -8.19 19.18
N HIS A 37 -16.70 -8.13 19.43
CA HIS A 37 -17.70 -7.46 18.58
C HIS A 37 -17.52 -5.93 18.63
N ALA A 38 -16.41 -5.43 18.07
CA ALA A 38 -15.96 -4.07 18.30
C ALA A 38 -16.60 -3.07 17.34
N MET A 39 -17.72 -2.51 17.75
CA MET A 39 -18.29 -1.29 17.15
C MET A 39 -17.46 -0.03 17.50
N ASN A 40 -16.43 -0.13 18.35
CA ASN A 40 -15.74 1.03 18.95
C ASN A 40 -14.22 1.13 18.69
N ARG A 41 -13.65 0.31 17.79
CA ARG A 41 -12.18 0.30 17.52
C ARG A 41 -11.74 0.99 16.22
N LEU A 42 -12.68 1.41 15.37
CA LEU A 42 -12.33 2.07 14.10
C LEU A 42 -11.60 3.40 14.32
N HIS A 43 -11.93 4.16 15.37
CA HIS A 43 -11.27 5.43 15.68
C HIS A 43 -9.84 5.26 16.21
N HIS A 44 -9.57 4.26 17.05
CA HIS A 44 -8.22 4.04 17.62
C HIS A 44 -7.19 3.63 16.57
N ASN A 45 -7.60 2.95 15.50
CA ASN A 45 -6.68 2.47 14.46
C ASN A 45 -6.19 3.60 13.55
N ALA A 46 -6.99 4.64 13.33
CA ALA A 46 -6.64 5.79 12.49
C ALA A 46 -5.61 6.73 13.17
N ASP A 47 -5.58 6.78 14.50
CA ASP A 47 -4.61 7.58 15.25
C ASP A 47 -3.26 6.88 15.46
N THR A 48 -3.11 5.65 14.99
CA THR A 48 -1.83 4.94 15.08
C THR A 48 -0.79 5.58 14.18
N GLU A 49 0.44 5.74 14.68
CA GLU A 49 1.58 6.21 13.89
C GLU A 49 1.79 5.36 12.63
N ALA A 50 1.52 4.05 12.70
CA ALA A 50 1.57 3.16 11.54
C ALA A 50 0.56 3.55 10.45
N TYR A 51 -0.66 3.93 10.82
CA TYR A 51 -1.67 4.42 9.87
C TYR A 51 -1.25 5.76 9.26
N LYS A 52 -0.77 6.70 10.08
CA LYS A 52 -0.27 8.00 9.59
C LYS A 52 0.88 7.83 8.61
N ASN A 53 1.88 7.01 8.96
CA ASN A 53 3.02 6.70 8.09
C ASN A 53 2.57 6.09 6.75
N ARG A 54 1.58 5.20 6.77
CA ARG A 54 1.01 4.63 5.53
C ARG A 54 0.33 5.71 4.67
N ILE A 55 -0.44 6.61 5.26
CA ILE A 55 -1.07 7.72 4.54
C ILE A 55 0.00 8.65 3.94
N GLU A 56 1.05 8.97 4.69
CA GLU A 56 2.19 9.75 4.18
C GLU A 56 2.88 9.07 3.01
N ALA A 57 3.13 7.76 3.10
CA ALA A 57 3.73 6.99 2.01
C ALA A 57 2.89 6.98 0.73
N ILE A 58 1.56 6.87 0.88
CA ILE A 58 0.61 6.95 -0.25
C ILE A 58 0.66 8.34 -0.89
N ASN A 59 0.57 9.39 -0.07
CA ASN A 59 0.61 10.77 -0.56
C ASN A 59 1.94 11.09 -1.24
N TYR A 60 3.07 10.63 -0.68
CA TYR A 60 4.38 10.76 -1.27
C TYR A 60 4.42 10.08 -2.65
N SER A 61 3.93 8.84 -2.75
CA SER A 61 4.02 8.06 -3.98
C SER A 61 3.12 8.61 -5.09
N LEU A 62 1.94 9.13 -4.74
CA LEU A 62 1.08 9.84 -5.69
C LEU A 62 1.72 11.15 -6.17
N ALA A 63 2.37 11.90 -5.27
CA ALA A 63 3.06 13.14 -5.63
C ALA A 63 4.29 12.92 -6.56
N HIS A 64 4.89 11.72 -6.51
CA HIS A 64 6.08 11.35 -7.28
C HIS A 64 5.79 10.41 -8.47
N ASP A 65 4.52 10.27 -8.88
CA ASP A 65 4.14 9.43 -10.01
C ASP A 65 4.34 10.11 -11.38
N ASP A 66 4.07 11.42 -11.46
CA ASP A 66 3.98 12.17 -12.72
C ASP A 66 5.34 12.61 -13.31
N GLY A 67 6.47 12.07 -12.85
CA GLY A 67 7.82 12.33 -13.40
C GLY A 67 8.30 13.80 -13.35
N GLN A 68 7.50 14.70 -12.77
CA GLN A 68 7.75 16.14 -12.70
C GLN A 68 8.43 16.56 -11.38
N SER A 69 8.43 15.69 -10.38
CA SER A 69 9.02 15.97 -9.08
C SER A 69 10.39 15.29 -8.94
N ASN A 70 11.42 15.80 -9.63
CA ASN A 70 12.81 15.56 -9.23
C ASN A 70 13.15 16.21 -7.86
N GLN A 71 12.16 16.73 -7.17
CA GLN A 71 12.31 17.43 -5.90
C GLN A 71 11.95 16.45 -4.78
N ASN A 72 12.99 16.06 -4.02
CA ASN A 72 12.93 15.35 -2.74
C ASN A 72 13.00 13.80 -2.76
N LEU A 73 13.95 13.25 -3.53
CA LEU A 73 14.36 11.83 -3.45
C LEU A 73 15.08 11.45 -2.13
N ALA A 74 15.42 12.43 -1.28
CA ALA A 74 16.12 12.18 -0.02
C ALA A 74 15.31 11.28 0.93
N GLU A 75 14.01 11.54 1.00
CA GLU A 75 13.07 10.82 1.86
C GLU A 75 12.51 9.54 1.24
N VAL A 76 12.91 9.20 0.01
CA VAL A 76 12.40 8.02 -0.68
C VAL A 76 12.90 6.74 -0.01
N ASP A 77 12.06 5.73 0.08
CA ASP A 77 12.49 4.38 0.47
C ASP A 77 12.94 3.59 -0.75
N VAL A 78 12.24 3.78 -1.89
CA VAL A 78 12.48 3.04 -3.12
C VAL A 78 12.23 3.90 -4.36
N ILE A 79 13.12 3.78 -5.35
CA ILE A 79 13.03 4.47 -6.63
C ILE A 79 12.80 3.43 -7.72
N LEU A 80 11.64 3.48 -8.38
CA LEU A 80 11.34 2.64 -9.53
C LEU A 80 11.85 3.34 -10.79
N ILE A 81 12.78 2.69 -11.50
CA ILE A 81 13.30 3.16 -12.79
C ILE A 81 12.81 2.28 -13.93
N GLY A 82 12.54 2.89 -15.08
CA GLY A 82 12.16 2.16 -16.29
C GLY A 82 11.54 3.08 -17.35
N ILE A 83 11.38 2.56 -18.56
CA ILE A 83 10.72 3.29 -19.66
C ILE A 83 9.23 3.57 -19.34
N SER A 84 8.60 4.50 -20.06
CA SER A 84 7.18 4.80 -19.87
C SER A 84 6.30 3.54 -20.05
N ARG A 85 5.23 3.43 -19.25
CA ARG A 85 4.19 2.37 -19.31
C ARG A 85 4.60 0.94 -18.92
N VAL A 86 5.66 0.77 -18.12
CA VAL A 86 6.06 -0.56 -17.56
C VAL A 86 5.40 -0.91 -16.22
N GLY A 87 4.36 -0.18 -15.79
CA GLY A 87 3.66 -0.47 -14.54
C GLY A 87 4.33 0.09 -13.28
N LYS A 88 5.18 1.13 -13.41
CA LYS A 88 5.76 1.83 -12.25
C LYS A 88 4.69 2.42 -11.32
N THR A 89 3.68 3.12 -11.87
CA THR A 89 2.55 3.71 -11.13
C THR A 89 1.78 2.73 -10.24
N PRO A 90 1.25 1.59 -10.77
CA PRO A 90 0.57 0.63 -9.91
C PRO A 90 1.52 -0.02 -8.89
N THR A 91 2.81 -0.16 -9.23
CA THR A 91 3.81 -0.75 -8.34
C THR A 91 4.16 0.20 -7.18
N SER A 92 4.42 1.47 -7.44
CA SER A 92 4.72 2.47 -6.39
C SER A 92 3.55 2.62 -5.44
N LEU A 93 2.32 2.72 -5.98
CA LEU A 93 1.12 2.80 -5.16
C LEU A 93 0.88 1.53 -4.34
N TYR A 94 1.12 0.34 -4.92
CA TYR A 94 1.03 -0.92 -4.18
C TYR A 94 2.03 -0.99 -3.02
N LEU A 95 3.27 -0.56 -3.24
CA LEU A 95 4.31 -0.54 -2.21
C LEU A 95 3.93 0.39 -1.05
N ALA A 96 3.40 1.58 -1.35
CA ALA A 96 2.87 2.50 -0.35
C ALA A 96 1.69 1.91 0.41
N MET A 97 0.71 1.33 -0.28
CA MET A 97 -0.51 0.81 0.34
C MET A 97 -0.25 -0.42 1.21
N GLN A 98 0.57 -1.37 0.76
CA GLN A 98 0.76 -2.62 1.50
C GLN A 98 1.88 -2.52 2.52
N TYR A 99 2.98 -1.85 2.17
CA TYR A 99 4.19 -1.83 3.00
C TYR A 99 4.46 -0.47 3.64
N GLY A 100 3.70 0.58 3.29
CA GLY A 100 3.92 1.92 3.85
C GLY A 100 5.22 2.56 3.37
N LEU A 101 5.72 2.17 2.20
CA LEU A 101 6.98 2.68 1.65
C LEU A 101 6.74 3.94 0.79
N LYS A 102 7.58 4.97 0.99
CA LYS A 102 7.67 6.14 0.10
C LYS A 102 8.34 5.71 -1.21
N ALA A 103 7.55 5.48 -2.26
CA ALA A 103 8.04 5.05 -3.56
C ALA A 103 8.00 6.22 -4.57
N ALA A 104 9.08 6.44 -5.32
CA ALA A 104 9.12 7.43 -6.40
C ALA A 104 9.30 6.77 -7.77
N ASN A 105 8.66 7.34 -8.80
CA ASN A 105 8.79 6.87 -10.18
C ASN A 105 9.73 7.79 -10.95
N TYR A 106 10.90 7.28 -11.34
CA TYR A 106 11.86 7.99 -12.16
C TYR A 106 11.84 7.43 -13.60
N PRO A 107 11.26 8.14 -14.57
CA PRO A 107 11.21 7.68 -15.95
C PRO A 107 12.60 7.73 -16.59
N LEU A 108 13.00 6.65 -17.24
CA LEU A 108 14.19 6.65 -18.09
C LEU A 108 13.80 7.04 -19.52
N ILE A 109 14.56 7.97 -20.10
CA ILE A 109 14.44 8.36 -21.52
C ILE A 109 15.50 7.63 -22.35
N PRO A 110 15.30 7.45 -23.68
CA PRO A 110 16.27 6.78 -24.55
C PRO A 110 17.72 7.27 -24.38
N GLU A 111 17.90 8.58 -24.21
CA GLU A 111 19.19 9.24 -24.05
C GLU A 111 19.92 8.81 -22.76
N ASP A 112 19.21 8.38 -21.73
CA ASP A 112 19.83 7.85 -20.50
C ASP A 112 20.50 6.49 -20.77
N PHE A 113 19.96 5.70 -21.68
CA PHE A 113 20.53 4.40 -22.05
C PHE A 113 21.78 4.56 -22.94
N GLU A 114 21.81 5.56 -23.81
CA GLU A 114 22.98 5.87 -24.65
C GLU A 114 24.22 6.27 -23.84
N ARG A 115 24.00 6.92 -22.68
CA ARG A 115 25.08 7.35 -21.77
C ARG A 115 25.74 6.18 -21.04
N GLY A 116 25.05 5.04 -20.92
CA GLY A 116 25.55 3.85 -20.20
C GLY A 116 25.82 4.10 -18.70
N GLN A 117 25.26 5.16 -18.12
CA GLN A 117 25.46 5.57 -16.73
C GLN A 117 24.13 6.00 -16.11
N LEU A 118 24.01 5.85 -14.79
CA LEU A 118 22.85 6.35 -14.06
C LEU A 118 22.72 7.88 -14.23
N PRO A 119 21.49 8.42 -14.36
CA PRO A 119 21.23 9.85 -14.27
C PRO A 119 21.85 10.44 -13.01
N LYS A 120 22.43 11.66 -13.12
CA LYS A 120 23.17 12.31 -12.01
C LYS A 120 22.34 12.42 -10.73
N ASP A 121 21.04 12.65 -10.88
CA ASP A 121 20.09 12.79 -9.77
C ASP A 121 19.89 11.48 -8.99
N LEU A 122 20.18 10.33 -9.62
CA LEU A 122 20.04 8.99 -9.04
C LEU A 122 21.34 8.45 -8.42
N VAL A 123 22.50 9.02 -8.77
CA VAL A 123 23.81 8.56 -8.27
C VAL A 123 23.85 8.51 -6.73
N PRO A 124 23.36 9.51 -5.98
CA PRO A 124 23.37 9.46 -4.51
C PRO A 124 22.50 8.34 -3.93
N TYR A 125 21.51 7.86 -4.70
CA TYR A 125 20.48 6.94 -4.22
C TYR A 125 20.58 5.53 -4.82
N HIS A 126 21.73 5.14 -5.39
CA HIS A 126 21.90 3.87 -6.10
C HIS A 126 21.41 2.62 -5.33
N GLN A 127 21.50 2.63 -4.00
CA GLN A 127 21.05 1.50 -3.15
C GLN A 127 19.52 1.39 -3.03
N LYS A 128 18.78 2.45 -3.37
CA LYS A 128 17.33 2.53 -3.31
C LYS A 128 16.66 2.24 -4.66
N ILE A 129 17.44 1.96 -5.71
CA ILE A 129 16.94 1.80 -7.07
C ILE A 129 16.46 0.37 -7.32
N LEU A 130 15.26 0.24 -7.86
CA LEU A 130 14.73 -1.01 -8.43
C LEU A 130 14.37 -0.78 -9.89
N ALA A 131 14.90 -1.63 -10.77
CA ALA A 131 14.50 -1.64 -12.17
C ALA A 131 13.22 -2.47 -12.35
N SER A 132 12.23 -1.88 -12.99
CA SER A 132 10.95 -2.52 -13.37
C SER A 132 10.91 -2.86 -14.85
#